data_AF-L8PHE5-F1
#
_entry.id   AF-L8PHE5-F1
#
_cell.length_a   1.000
_cell.length_b   1.000
_cell.length_c   1.000
_cell.angle_alpha   90.00
_cell.angle_beta   90.00
_cell.angle_gamma   90.00
#
_symmetry.space_group_name_H-M   'P 1'
#
loop_
_entity.id
_entity.type
_entity.pdbx_description
1 polymer ?
#
loop_
_entity_poly.entity_id
_entity_poly.type
_entity_poly.pdbx_seq_one_letter_code
_entity_poly.pdbx_strand_id
1 'polypeptide(L)'
;MGSMTFYRVHLDRGRNAYWAMEEESEELYETAQVLLDPETGSFTSDVSERLEYVGSALLVMDRVTLDPPWRGHGLAAILACEAIHRLMAGCRAIACSPGITDLSSQRLTDRSEWNRVNAKIAQGWQSLGFRLYRDNVYLLSPASQDLEEQRGALRGRLAELGGSWRTGPS
;
A
#
# COMPACT_ATOMS: atom_id res chain seq x y z
N MET A 1 -2.09 -14.47 13.65
CA MET A 1 -2.96 -13.73 12.71
C MET A 1 -2.49 -12.29 12.63
N GLY A 2 -2.34 -11.71 11.43
CA GLY A 2 -1.94 -10.30 11.25
C GLY A 2 -3.13 -9.32 11.05
N SER A 3 -2.84 -8.06 10.76
CA SER A 3 -3.82 -7.01 10.43
C SER A 3 -3.39 -6.14 9.26
N MET A 4 -4.36 -5.54 8.55
CA MET A 4 -4.10 -4.51 7.54
C MET A 4 -5.07 -3.35 7.71
N THR A 5 -4.53 -2.13 7.69
CA THR A 5 -5.29 -0.89 7.83
C THR A 5 -5.28 -0.13 6.51
N PHE A 6 -6.48 0.25 6.05
CA PHE A 6 -6.68 1.06 4.86
C PHE A 6 -7.60 2.24 5.18
N TYR A 7 -7.28 3.41 4.62
CA TYR A 7 -8.12 4.59 4.69
C TYR A 7 -8.65 4.94 3.32
N ARG A 8 -9.97 5.13 3.20
CA ARG A 8 -10.56 5.73 2.01
C ARG A 8 -10.79 7.21 2.27
N VAL A 9 -10.01 8.04 1.61
CA VAL A 9 -10.07 9.49 1.70
C VAL A 9 -10.91 10.02 0.55
N HIS A 10 -12.04 10.62 0.88
CA HIS A 10 -12.93 11.24 -0.10
C HIS A 10 -12.49 12.67 -0.37
N LEU A 11 -12.13 12.99 -1.61
CA LEU A 11 -11.66 14.33 -2.01
C LEU A 11 -12.80 15.24 -2.47
N ASP A 12 -14.03 14.71 -2.57
CA ASP A 12 -15.20 15.34 -3.20
C ASP A 12 -16.37 15.59 -2.24
N ARG A 13 -16.19 15.35 -0.94
CA ARG A 13 -17.27 15.41 0.08
C ARG A 13 -17.29 16.71 0.90
N GLY A 14 -16.66 17.78 0.40
CA GLY A 14 -16.74 19.12 0.98
C GLY A 14 -15.86 19.37 2.22
N ARG A 15 -15.26 18.33 2.81
CA ARG A 15 -14.16 18.49 3.78
C ARG A 15 -12.84 18.49 3.02
N ASN A 16 -11.93 19.40 3.36
CA ASN A 16 -10.59 19.42 2.80
C ASN A 16 -9.83 18.18 3.31
N ALA A 17 -9.47 17.29 2.38
CA ALA A 17 -8.86 16.00 2.70
C ALA A 17 -7.42 16.11 3.22
N TYR A 18 -6.69 17.16 2.84
CA TYR A 18 -5.33 17.40 3.34
C TYR A 18 -5.36 17.57 4.87
N TRP A 19 -6.22 18.45 5.36
CA TRP A 19 -6.39 18.70 6.80
C TRP A 19 -7.04 17.51 7.51
N ALA A 20 -7.98 16.82 6.87
CA ALA A 20 -8.55 15.61 7.45
C ALA A 20 -7.51 14.50 7.67
N MET A 21 -6.54 14.36 6.78
CA MET A 21 -5.44 13.40 6.92
C MET A 21 -4.45 13.83 8.00
N GLU A 22 -4.14 15.13 8.11
CA GLU A 22 -3.33 15.68 9.20
C GLU A 22 -3.91 15.36 10.58
N GLU A 23 -5.22 15.57 10.74
CA GLU A 23 -5.90 15.35 12.02
C GLU A 23 -5.91 13.86 12.44
N GLU A 24 -5.90 12.93 11.49
CA GLU A 24 -6.03 11.50 11.80
C GLU A 24 -4.71 10.83 12.17
N SER A 25 -3.63 11.06 11.43
CA SER A 25 -2.30 10.56 11.80
C SER A 25 -1.16 11.26 11.07
N GLU A 26 0.05 11.18 11.66
CA GLU A 26 1.28 11.67 11.05
C GLU A 26 1.58 10.94 9.73
N GLU A 27 1.39 9.62 9.66
CA GLU A 27 1.65 8.84 8.44
C GLU A 27 0.69 9.19 7.28
N LEU A 28 -0.58 9.48 7.61
CA LEU A 28 -1.52 10.01 6.61
C LEU A 28 -1.11 11.42 6.20
N TYR A 29 -0.66 12.25 7.15
CA TYR A 29 -0.23 13.60 6.83
C TYR A 29 0.96 13.63 5.86
N GLU A 30 1.97 12.80 6.08
CA GLU A 30 3.12 12.64 5.17
C GLU A 30 2.66 12.28 3.75
N THR A 31 1.65 11.39 3.65
CA THR A 31 1.05 11.03 2.35
C THR A 31 0.31 12.22 1.73
N ALA A 32 -0.42 12.99 2.53
CA ALA A 32 -1.15 14.17 2.07
C ALA A 32 -0.22 15.27 1.56
N GLN A 33 0.89 15.53 2.24
CA GLN A 33 1.92 16.51 1.84
C GLN A 33 2.49 16.25 0.45
N VAL A 34 2.56 14.99 0.05
CA VAL A 34 3.09 14.60 -1.25
C VAL A 34 2.02 14.64 -2.35
N LEU A 35 0.78 14.28 -2.02
CA LEU A 35 -0.25 14.00 -3.02
C LEU A 35 -1.29 15.11 -3.20
N LEU A 36 -1.60 15.83 -2.12
CA LEU A 36 -2.74 16.73 -2.05
C LEU A 36 -2.30 18.18 -1.96
N ASP A 37 -3.08 19.05 -2.59
CA ASP A 37 -2.96 20.49 -2.49
C ASP A 37 -3.61 20.97 -1.17
N PRO A 38 -2.91 21.71 -0.29
CA PRO A 38 -3.44 22.12 1.01
C PRO A 38 -4.63 23.07 0.93
N GLU A 39 -4.73 23.90 -0.11
CA GLU A 39 -5.81 24.88 -0.27
C GLU A 39 -7.12 24.20 -0.67
N THR A 40 -7.02 23.27 -1.61
CA THR A 40 -8.20 22.62 -2.22
C THR A 40 -8.53 21.26 -1.60
N GLY A 41 -7.58 20.59 -0.96
CA GLY A 41 -7.71 19.22 -0.46
C GLY A 41 -7.85 18.18 -1.57
N SER A 42 -7.58 18.55 -2.82
CA SER A 42 -7.62 17.67 -3.99
C SER A 42 -6.21 17.22 -4.37
N PHE A 43 -6.10 16.25 -5.29
CA PHE A 43 -4.79 15.92 -5.86
C PHE A 43 -4.13 17.14 -6.50
N THR A 44 -2.83 17.29 -6.31
CA THR A 44 -2.04 18.30 -7.04
C THR A 44 -2.14 18.10 -8.55
N SER A 45 -1.84 19.14 -9.34
CA SER A 45 -1.80 19.05 -10.81
C SER A 45 -0.86 17.93 -11.28
N ASP A 46 0.34 17.88 -10.71
CA ASP A 46 1.38 16.90 -11.03
C ASP A 46 0.92 15.45 -10.82
N VAL A 47 0.16 15.20 -9.74
CA VAL A 47 -0.41 13.88 -9.46
C VAL A 47 -1.57 13.60 -10.41
N SER A 48 -2.44 14.59 -10.63
CA SER A 48 -3.60 14.45 -11.50
C SER A 48 -3.24 14.12 -12.95
N GLU A 49 -2.15 14.67 -13.49
CA GLU A 49 -1.68 14.38 -14.85
C GLU A 49 -1.19 12.93 -15.03
N ARG A 50 -0.76 12.29 -13.95
CA ARG A 50 -0.25 10.90 -13.95
C ARG A 50 -1.34 9.87 -13.70
N LEU A 51 -2.53 10.30 -13.27
CA LEU A 51 -3.63 9.42 -12.88
C LEU A 51 -4.80 9.53 -13.85
N GLU A 52 -5.26 8.36 -14.31
CA GLU A 52 -6.51 8.24 -15.06
C GLU A 52 -7.71 8.76 -14.25
N TYR A 53 -8.72 9.23 -14.96
CA TYR A 53 -9.92 9.80 -14.36
C TYR A 53 -11.01 8.73 -14.20
N VAL A 54 -10.78 7.79 -13.27
CA VAL A 54 -11.64 6.60 -13.04
C VAL A 54 -12.39 6.61 -11.70
N GLY A 55 -12.17 7.65 -10.89
CA GLY A 55 -12.78 7.82 -9.58
C GLY A 55 -12.37 9.15 -8.94
N SER A 56 -12.79 9.38 -7.70
CA SER A 56 -12.53 10.62 -6.96
C SER A 56 -11.78 10.42 -5.64
N ALA A 57 -11.88 9.22 -5.04
CA ALA A 57 -11.28 8.94 -3.74
C ALA A 57 -9.80 8.52 -3.84
N LEU A 58 -9.05 8.73 -2.76
CA LEU A 58 -7.73 8.15 -2.53
C LEU A 58 -7.86 6.96 -1.58
N LEU A 59 -7.33 5.79 -1.94
CA LEU A 59 -7.16 4.68 -1.00
C LEU A 59 -5.73 4.68 -0.46
N VAL A 60 -5.55 4.88 0.83
CA VAL A 60 -4.23 4.77 1.47
C VAL A 60 -4.12 3.40 2.14
N MET A 61 -3.12 2.61 1.73
CA MET A 61 -2.68 1.43 2.47
C MET A 61 -1.68 1.89 3.53
N ASP A 62 -2.17 2.04 4.76
CA ASP A 62 -1.42 2.65 5.86
C ASP A 62 -0.50 1.64 6.54
N ARG A 63 -1.07 0.53 7.03
CA ARG A 63 -0.31 -0.43 7.84
C ARG A 63 -0.61 -1.86 7.46
N VAL A 64 0.45 -2.66 7.34
CA VAL A 64 0.36 -4.09 7.10
C VAL A 64 1.21 -4.81 8.12
N THR A 65 0.58 -5.59 9.00
CA THR A 65 1.26 -6.42 9.99
C THR A 65 0.91 -7.89 9.75
N LEU A 66 1.93 -8.75 9.86
CA LEU A 66 1.75 -10.19 9.91
C LEU A 66 2.38 -10.71 11.18
N ASP A 67 1.76 -11.70 11.81
CA ASP A 67 2.38 -12.39 12.94
C ASP A 67 3.65 -13.14 12.51
N PRO A 68 4.66 -13.28 13.38
CA PRO A 68 5.96 -13.86 13.03
C PRO A 68 5.92 -15.16 12.21
N PRO A 69 5.05 -16.16 12.51
CA PRO A 69 4.96 -17.40 11.73
C PRO A 69 4.53 -17.23 10.28
N TRP A 70 3.98 -16.07 9.91
CA TRP A 70 3.44 -15.77 8.58
C TRP A 70 4.33 -14.79 7.79
N ARG A 71 5.38 -14.25 8.41
CA ARG A 71 6.33 -13.33 7.78
C ARG A 71 7.27 -14.10 6.83
N GLY A 72 7.82 -13.41 5.83
CA GLY A 72 8.82 -13.99 4.92
C GLY A 72 8.27 -14.89 3.80
N HIS A 73 6.97 -15.22 3.81
CA HIS A 73 6.33 -16.06 2.80
C HIS A 73 5.66 -15.27 1.66
N GLY A 74 5.83 -13.95 1.59
CA GLY A 74 5.20 -13.10 0.58
C GLY A 74 3.69 -12.87 0.77
N LEU A 75 3.11 -13.39 1.86
CA LEU A 75 1.67 -13.29 2.15
C LEU A 75 1.15 -11.85 2.25
N ALA A 76 1.98 -10.92 2.72
CA ALA A 76 1.60 -9.51 2.84
C ALA A 76 1.19 -8.91 1.49
N ALA A 77 1.96 -9.18 0.43
CA ALA A 77 1.66 -8.68 -0.91
C ALA A 77 0.38 -9.34 -1.48
N ILE A 78 0.21 -10.65 -1.27
CA ILE A 78 -0.99 -11.39 -1.71
C ILE A 78 -2.24 -10.82 -1.05
N LEU A 79 -2.23 -10.71 0.28
CA LEU A 79 -3.37 -10.24 1.06
C LEU A 79 -3.68 -8.76 0.78
N ALA A 80 -2.64 -7.92 0.60
CA ALA A 80 -2.81 -6.51 0.25
C ALA A 80 -3.44 -6.36 -1.15
N CYS A 81 -3.01 -7.15 -2.13
CA CYS A 81 -3.61 -7.18 -3.46
C CYS A 81 -5.10 -7.52 -3.39
N GLU A 82 -5.49 -8.56 -2.64
CA GLU A 82 -6.89 -8.92 -2.44
C GLU A 82 -7.70 -7.82 -1.74
N ALA A 83 -7.12 -7.17 -0.73
CA ALA A 83 -7.76 -6.07 -0.03
C ALA A 83 -7.96 -4.86 -0.95
N ILE A 84 -6.92 -4.46 -1.70
CA ILE A 84 -6.99 -3.36 -2.67
C ILE A 84 -8.09 -3.63 -3.69
N HIS A 85 -8.15 -4.81 -4.29
CA HIS A 85 -9.19 -5.13 -5.27
C HIS A 85 -10.62 -5.02 -4.72
N ARG A 86 -10.82 -5.33 -3.43
CA ARG A 86 -12.13 -5.17 -2.77
C ARG A 86 -12.45 -3.72 -2.44
N LEU A 87 -11.43 -2.91 -2.15
CA LEU A 87 -11.57 -1.57 -1.60
C LEU A 87 -11.32 -0.45 -2.63
N MET A 88 -10.83 -0.73 -3.83
CA MET A 88 -10.44 0.30 -4.79
C MET A 88 -11.59 0.89 -5.60
N ALA A 89 -12.79 0.29 -5.57
CA ALA A 89 -13.91 0.78 -6.36
C ALA A 89 -14.28 2.23 -6.01
N GLY A 90 -14.26 3.12 -7.01
CA GLY A 90 -14.49 4.57 -6.85
C GLY A 90 -13.25 5.38 -6.46
N CYS A 91 -12.10 4.73 -6.27
CA CYS A 91 -10.83 5.41 -6.06
C CYS A 91 -10.20 5.82 -7.39
N ARG A 92 -9.49 6.94 -7.39
CA ARG A 92 -8.66 7.42 -8.50
C ARG A 92 -7.22 6.94 -8.38
N ALA A 93 -6.76 6.76 -7.15
CA ALA A 93 -5.42 6.28 -6.83
C ALA A 93 -5.45 5.42 -5.57
N ILE A 94 -4.47 4.52 -5.50
CA ILE A 94 -4.07 3.84 -4.28
C ILE A 94 -2.66 4.34 -3.94
N ALA A 95 -2.43 4.73 -2.69
CA ALA A 95 -1.14 5.18 -2.20
C ALA A 95 -0.64 4.31 -1.03
N CYS A 96 0.68 4.20 -0.91
CA CYS A 96 1.32 3.67 0.29
C CYS A 96 2.71 4.29 0.48
N SER A 97 3.13 4.41 1.74
CA SER A 97 4.51 4.71 2.12
C SER A 97 5.11 3.46 2.77
N PRO A 98 6.00 2.70 2.09
CA PRO A 98 6.59 1.51 2.69
C PRO A 98 7.55 1.89 3.80
N GLY A 99 7.28 1.37 5.00
CA GLY A 99 8.16 1.49 6.14
C GLY A 99 7.92 0.36 7.13
N ILE A 100 8.91 0.08 7.98
CA ILE A 100 8.73 -0.83 9.11
C ILE A 100 8.10 -0.04 10.24
N THR A 101 6.84 -0.32 10.54
CA THR A 101 6.07 0.37 11.59
C THR A 101 6.09 -0.34 12.95
N ASP A 102 6.62 -1.57 13.02
CA ASP A 102 6.70 -2.35 14.27
C ASP A 102 8.15 -2.41 14.78
N LEU A 103 8.50 -1.43 15.60
CA LEU A 103 9.79 -1.28 16.29
C LEU A 103 9.85 -2.03 17.64
N SER A 104 8.87 -2.88 17.96
CA SER A 104 8.87 -3.65 19.22
C SER A 104 10.03 -4.66 19.33
N SER A 105 10.75 -4.90 18.23
CA SER A 105 12.01 -5.63 18.26
C SER A 105 13.18 -4.67 18.10
N GLN A 106 13.87 -4.39 19.21
CA GLN A 106 15.18 -3.73 19.35
C GLN A 106 16.33 -4.44 18.57
N ARG A 107 16.05 -5.07 17.42
CA ARG A 107 16.96 -5.97 16.71
C ARG A 107 17.57 -5.40 15.44
N LEU A 108 17.11 -4.26 14.93
CA LEU A 108 17.67 -3.64 13.74
C LEU A 108 18.36 -2.33 14.14
N THR A 109 19.51 -2.43 14.80
CA THR A 109 20.43 -1.31 15.02
C THR A 109 21.31 -1.03 13.80
N ASP A 110 21.33 -1.95 12.81
CA ASP A 110 22.12 -1.82 11.59
C ASP A 110 21.31 -1.18 10.45
N ARG A 111 21.78 -0.01 10.00
CA ARG A 111 21.22 0.74 8.86
C ARG A 111 21.22 -0.06 7.56
N SER A 112 22.17 -0.99 7.39
CA SER A 112 22.27 -1.83 6.19
C SER A 112 21.17 -2.91 6.15
N GLU A 113 20.86 -3.52 7.28
CA GLU A 113 19.75 -4.48 7.39
C GLU A 113 18.41 -3.78 7.22
N TRP A 114 18.26 -2.58 7.80
CA TRP A 114 17.12 -1.69 7.56
C TRP A 114 16.87 -1.45 6.07
N ASN A 115 17.91 -0.99 5.35
CA ASN A 115 17.81 -0.71 3.92
C ASN A 115 17.44 -1.98 3.13
N ARG A 116 17.98 -3.14 3.52
CA ARG A 116 17.69 -4.42 2.86
C ARG A 116 16.23 -4.85 3.06
N VAL A 117 15.68 -4.68 4.27
CA VAL A 117 14.28 -5.03 4.55
C VAL A 117 13.34 -4.08 3.82
N ASN A 118 13.60 -2.76 3.88
CA ASN A 118 12.81 -1.77 3.14
C ASN A 118 12.84 -2.02 1.63
N ALA A 119 14.00 -2.38 1.06
CA ALA A 119 14.10 -2.72 -0.35
C ALA A 119 13.24 -3.94 -0.72
N LYS A 120 13.19 -4.97 0.14
CA LYS A 120 12.32 -6.14 -0.09
C LYS A 120 10.83 -5.79 -0.01
N ILE A 121 10.45 -4.92 0.93
CA ILE A 121 9.08 -4.42 1.06
C ILE A 121 8.69 -3.63 -0.19
N ALA A 122 9.53 -2.68 -0.59
CA ALA A 122 9.34 -1.89 -1.81
C ALA A 122 9.24 -2.76 -3.07
N GLN A 123 10.10 -3.77 -3.21
CA GLN A 123 10.04 -4.73 -4.31
C GLN A 123 8.70 -5.50 -4.31
N GLY A 124 8.21 -5.88 -3.14
CA GLY A 124 6.89 -6.50 -2.97
C GLY A 124 5.78 -5.61 -3.53
N TRP A 125 5.77 -4.32 -3.19
CA TRP A 125 4.76 -3.39 -3.69
C TRP A 125 4.91 -3.08 -5.18
N GLN A 126 6.13 -2.93 -5.67
CA GLN A 126 6.39 -2.75 -7.10
C GLN A 126 5.90 -3.94 -7.92
N SER A 127 5.96 -5.15 -7.36
CA SER A 127 5.40 -6.35 -7.99
C SER A 127 3.88 -6.33 -8.09
N LEU A 128 3.17 -5.54 -7.27
CA LEU A 128 1.73 -5.30 -7.40
C LEU A 128 1.39 -4.20 -8.41
N GLY A 129 2.39 -3.59 -9.04
CA GLY A 129 2.22 -2.46 -9.96
C GLY A 129 2.36 -1.08 -9.31
N PHE A 130 2.67 -0.99 -8.01
CA PHE A 130 3.01 0.30 -7.42
C PHE A 130 4.27 0.89 -8.07
N ARG A 131 4.27 2.21 -8.26
CA ARG A 131 5.41 2.97 -8.78
C ARG A 131 5.75 4.08 -7.82
N LEU A 132 7.04 4.28 -7.57
CA LEU A 132 7.52 5.39 -6.74
C LEU A 132 7.13 6.71 -7.42
N TYR A 133 6.47 7.61 -6.68
CA TYR A 133 6.09 8.93 -7.17
C TYR A 133 7.07 9.99 -6.70
N ARG A 134 7.18 10.18 -5.38
CA ARG A 134 8.08 11.16 -4.75
C ARG A 134 8.37 10.73 -3.31
N ASP A 135 9.57 11.04 -2.84
CA ASP A 135 10.08 10.73 -1.51
C ASP A 135 9.98 9.22 -1.22
N ASN A 136 9.02 8.81 -0.42
CA ASN A 136 8.72 7.41 -0.14
C ASN A 136 7.28 7.03 -0.52
N VAL A 137 6.52 7.90 -1.19
CA VAL A 137 5.13 7.62 -1.55
C VAL A 137 5.07 6.92 -2.90
N TYR A 138 4.41 5.76 -2.89
CA TYR A 138 4.15 4.96 -4.08
C TYR A 138 2.69 5.11 -4.48
N LEU A 139 2.44 5.15 -5.79
CA LEU A 139 1.12 5.22 -6.39
C LEU A 139 0.82 3.99 -7.23
N LEU A 140 -0.45 3.59 -7.21
CA LEU A 140 -1.02 2.56 -8.06
C LEU A 140 -2.34 3.08 -8.63
N SER A 141 -2.47 3.00 -9.96
CA SER A 141 -3.73 3.30 -10.64
C SER A 141 -4.69 2.10 -10.48
N PRO A 142 -5.94 2.31 -10.02
CA PRO A 142 -6.97 1.26 -9.97
C PRO A 142 -7.34 0.68 -11.34
N ALA A 143 -7.07 1.42 -12.42
CA ALA A 143 -7.30 1.00 -13.80
C ALA A 143 -6.10 0.25 -14.41
N SER A 144 -5.00 0.08 -13.66
CA SER A 144 -3.81 -0.59 -14.15
C SER A 144 -4.08 -2.05 -14.49
N GLN A 145 -3.74 -2.47 -15.72
CA GLN A 145 -3.78 -3.88 -16.13
C GLN A 145 -2.77 -4.73 -15.32
N ASP A 146 -1.63 -4.14 -14.94
CA ASP A 146 -0.63 -4.82 -14.10
C ASP A 146 -1.26 -5.36 -12.81
N LEU A 147 -2.16 -4.60 -12.18
CA LEU A 147 -2.77 -5.01 -10.91
C LEU A 147 -3.61 -6.28 -11.05
N GLU A 148 -4.43 -6.35 -12.11
CA GLU A 148 -5.29 -7.50 -12.39
C GLU A 148 -4.48 -8.75 -12.76
N GLU A 149 -3.45 -8.59 -13.59
CA GLU A 149 -2.54 -9.68 -13.95
C GLU A 149 -1.79 -10.21 -12.73
N GLN A 150 -1.29 -9.32 -11.88
CA GLN A 150 -0.57 -9.68 -10.66
C GLN A 150 -1.48 -10.34 -9.64
N ARG A 151 -2.76 -9.97 -9.56
CA ARG A 151 -3.75 -10.69 -8.74
C ARG A 151 -3.84 -12.16 -9.16
N GLY A 152 -3.92 -12.44 -10.45
CA GLY A 152 -3.95 -13.81 -10.98
C GLY A 152 -2.72 -14.62 -10.56
N ALA A 153 -1.53 -14.05 -10.75
CA ALA A 153 -0.27 -14.69 -10.38
C ALA A 153 -0.14 -14.95 -8.87
N LEU A 154 -0.55 -13.99 -8.04
CA LEU A 154 -0.50 -14.09 -6.58
C LEU A 154 -1.48 -15.13 -6.04
N ARG A 155 -2.67 -15.27 -6.63
CA ARG A 155 -3.61 -16.34 -6.29
C ARG A 155 -3.04 -17.73 -6.59
N GLY A 156 -2.34 -17.88 -7.72
CA GLY A 156 -1.62 -19.10 -8.04
C GLY A 156 -0.59 -19.47 -6.97
N ARG A 157 0.27 -18.51 -6.59
CA ARG A 157 1.27 -18.70 -5.51
C ARG A 157 0.63 -19.03 -4.17
N LEU A 158 -0.50 -18.42 -3.83
CA LEU A 158 -1.22 -18.73 -2.59
C LEU A 158 -1.73 -20.18 -2.59
N ALA A 159 -2.23 -20.67 -3.73
CA ALA A 159 -2.67 -22.05 -3.87
C ALA A 159 -1.50 -23.05 -3.72
N GLU A 160 -0.34 -22.73 -4.31
CA GLU A 160 0.90 -23.53 -4.15
C GLU A 160 1.38 -23.56 -2.70
N LEU A 161 1.40 -22.40 -2.02
CA LEU A 161 1.71 -22.31 -0.59
C LEU A 161 0.73 -23.15 0.24
N GLY A 162 -0.58 -23.04 -0.04
CA GLY A 162 -1.60 -23.84 0.62
C GLY A 162 -1.46 -25.35 0.37
N GLY A 163 -0.96 -25.75 -0.80
CA GLY A 163 -0.66 -27.14 -1.14
C GLY A 163 0.53 -27.69 -0.35
N SER A 164 1.64 -26.94 -0.32
CA SER A 164 2.86 -27.36 0.39
C SER A 164 2.67 -27.52 1.90
N TRP A 165 1.79 -26.72 2.50
CA TRP A 165 1.46 -26.82 3.93
C TRP A 165 0.58 -28.03 4.25
N ARG A 166 -0.23 -28.51 3.30
CA ARG A 166 -1.05 -29.73 3.48
C ARG A 166 -0.24 -31.02 3.33
N THR A 167 0.87 -30.98 2.59
CA THR A 167 1.74 -32.15 2.38
C THR A 167 2.77 -32.34 3.50
N GLY A 168 2.89 -31.39 4.44
CA GLY A 168 3.87 -31.41 5.53
C GLY A 168 5.31 -31.17 5.03
N PRO A 169 6.21 -30.63 5.88
CA PRO A 169 7.63 -30.59 5.52
C PRO A 169 8.16 -32.02 5.43
N SER A 170 8.74 -32.38 4.28
CA SER A 170 9.55 -33.60 4.14
C SER A 170 10.87 -33.47 4.89
#